data_AF-T1C2R7-F1
#
_entry.id   AF-T1C2R7-F1
#
_cell.length_a   1.000
_cell.length_b   1.000
_cell.length_c   1.000
_cell.angle_alpha   90.00
_cell.angle_beta   90.00
_cell.angle_gamma   90.00
#
_symmetry.space_group_name_H-M   'P 1'
#
loop_
_entity.id
_entity.type
_entity.pdbx_description
1 polymer ?
#
loop_
_entity_poly.entity_id
_entity_poly.type
_entity_poly.pdbx_seq_one_letter_code
_entity_poly.pdbx_strand_id
1 'polypeptide(L)'
;LGFPELAARIKEFDQWGVEVKTLHLRERDGYPFESVSFPVVDLRELVQQDWEGIDAEDGTVIRPRSDLIDHLQRILFVTTYSPKGNDPQAGRRLGRSFFWTPSQDQWATIRSEWRQFQQEVAEGRAPYDRPYGSRRRRNRLTPASRTQVIHMRPHGRDSDDQYPDPHGRQVTKQCFWLNQRFVHRLVMENHALPPSAGE
;
A
#
# COMPACT_ATOMS: atom_id res chain seq x y z
N LEU A 1 -23.75 3.26 0.25
CA LEU A 1 -23.18 2.50 -0.88
C LEU A 1 -23.88 1.13 -1.13
N GLY A 2 -25.10 0.89 -0.61
CA GLY A 2 -25.95 -0.22 -1.12
C GLY A 2 -25.38 -1.64 -1.02
N PHE A 3 -24.48 -1.91 -0.07
CA PHE A 3 -23.88 -3.23 0.09
C PHE A 3 -24.83 -4.20 0.82
N PRO A 4 -25.12 -5.39 0.26
CA PRO A 4 -25.87 -6.43 0.97
C PRO A 4 -25.03 -7.15 2.04
N GLU A 5 -23.70 -7.20 1.87
CA GLU A 5 -22.75 -7.77 2.83
C GLU A 5 -21.44 -6.98 2.86
N LEU A 6 -20.71 -7.04 3.99
CA LEU A 6 -19.46 -6.31 4.23
C LEU A 6 -18.33 -6.67 3.23
N ALA A 7 -18.42 -7.83 2.57
CA ALA A 7 -17.46 -8.33 1.59
C ALA A 7 -17.96 -8.25 0.13
N ALA A 8 -19.13 -7.65 -0.12
CA ALA A 8 -19.69 -7.58 -1.46
C ALA A 8 -18.82 -6.69 -2.36
N ARG A 9 -18.26 -7.28 -3.44
CA ARG A 9 -17.56 -6.55 -4.49
C ARG A 9 -18.58 -5.80 -5.34
N ILE A 10 -18.30 -4.53 -5.64
CA ILE A 10 -19.11 -3.75 -6.58
C ILE A 10 -18.65 -4.11 -7.98
N LYS A 11 -19.54 -4.73 -8.76
CA LYS A 11 -19.27 -5.19 -10.12
C LYS A 11 -18.73 -4.05 -11.00
N GLU A 12 -19.26 -2.85 -10.84
CA GLU A 12 -18.85 -1.63 -11.52
C GLU A 12 -17.47 -1.14 -11.08
N PHE A 13 -16.99 -1.47 -9.89
CA PHE A 13 -15.62 -1.12 -9.50
C PHE A 13 -14.62 -2.11 -10.07
N ASP A 14 -14.97 -3.40 -10.07
CA ASP A 14 -14.16 -4.44 -10.69
C ASP A 14 -14.03 -4.23 -12.21
N GLN A 15 -15.13 -3.91 -12.89
CA GLN A 15 -15.15 -3.65 -14.34
C GLN A 15 -14.27 -2.46 -14.74
N TRP A 16 -14.13 -1.46 -13.86
CA TRP A 16 -13.39 -0.23 -14.14
C TRP A 16 -12.02 -0.19 -13.45
N GLY A 17 -11.58 -1.30 -12.84
CA GLY A 17 -10.29 -1.39 -12.14
C GLY A 17 -10.17 -0.42 -10.97
N VAL A 18 -11.27 -0.06 -10.30
CA VAL A 18 -11.27 0.87 -9.17
C VAL A 18 -11.04 0.11 -7.87
N GLU A 19 -9.93 0.39 -7.21
CA GLU A 19 -9.66 -0.11 -5.87
C GLU A 19 -10.26 0.81 -4.81
N VAL A 20 -10.94 0.27 -3.80
CA VAL A 20 -11.50 1.06 -2.70
C VAL A 20 -10.62 0.93 -1.46
N LYS A 21 -10.16 2.06 -0.93
CA LYS A 21 -9.36 2.12 0.31
C LYS A 21 -10.03 3.03 1.33
N THR A 22 -10.16 2.57 2.56
CA THR A 22 -10.61 3.43 3.67
C THR A 22 -9.41 4.15 4.26
N LEU A 23 -9.53 5.47 4.46
CA LEU A 23 -8.55 6.28 5.18
C LEU A 23 -9.11 6.72 6.52
N HIS A 24 -8.48 6.29 7.61
CA HIS A 24 -8.77 6.82 8.93
C HIS A 24 -7.84 7.99 9.25
N LEU A 25 -8.42 9.19 9.28
CA LEU A 25 -7.72 10.46 9.35
C LEU A 25 -7.91 11.11 10.72
N ARG A 26 -6.87 11.79 11.19
CA ARG A 26 -6.92 12.57 12.41
C ARG A 26 -7.71 13.85 12.19
N GLU A 27 -8.70 14.09 13.04
CA GLU A 27 -9.63 15.22 12.90
C GLU A 27 -8.98 16.61 12.97
N ARG A 28 -7.81 16.75 13.60
CA ARG A 28 -7.17 18.06 13.69
C ARG A 28 -6.50 18.52 12.40
N ASP A 29 -5.93 17.61 11.63
CA ASP A 29 -4.98 17.94 10.55
C ASP A 29 -5.08 17.03 9.32
N GLY A 30 -6.02 16.09 9.30
CA GLY A 30 -6.21 15.15 8.20
C GLY A 30 -5.08 14.13 8.05
N TYR A 31 -4.16 14.03 9.02
CA TYR A 31 -3.06 13.08 8.92
C TYR A 31 -3.56 11.64 9.12
N PRO A 32 -3.19 10.68 8.25
CA PRO A 32 -3.62 9.29 8.41
C PRO A 32 -3.07 8.66 9.68
N PHE A 33 -3.93 7.98 10.44
CA PHE A 33 -3.48 7.19 11.59
C PHE A 33 -2.64 5.97 11.18
N GLU A 34 -2.86 5.47 9.97
CA GLU A 34 -2.19 4.29 9.42
C GLU A 34 -1.79 4.49 7.95
N SER A 35 -0.75 3.77 7.51
CA SER A 35 -0.37 3.69 6.09
C SER A 35 -1.39 2.85 5.34
N VAL A 36 -1.50 3.05 4.02
CA VAL A 36 -2.39 2.25 3.16
C VAL A 36 -1.61 1.10 2.56
N SER A 37 -2.01 -0.15 2.82
CA SER A 37 -1.39 -1.34 2.22
C SER A 37 -2.03 -1.77 0.91
N PHE A 38 -1.22 -2.42 0.09
CA PHE A 38 -1.63 -3.27 -1.03
C PHE A 38 -1.53 -4.75 -0.62
N PRO A 39 -2.02 -5.68 -1.46
CA PRO A 39 -1.93 -7.11 -1.18
C PRO A 39 -0.51 -7.57 -0.90
N VAL A 40 -0.41 -8.68 -0.16
CA VAL A 40 0.86 -9.36 0.13
C VAL A 40 1.58 -9.69 -1.17
N VAL A 41 2.88 -9.41 -1.20
CA VAL A 41 3.77 -9.68 -2.33
C VAL A 41 4.53 -10.97 -2.04
N ASP A 42 4.53 -11.92 -2.98
CA ASP A 42 5.49 -13.02 -2.97
C ASP A 42 6.86 -12.47 -3.40
N LEU A 43 7.82 -12.47 -2.48
CA LEU A 43 9.15 -11.91 -2.73
C LEU A 43 9.93 -12.68 -3.81
N ARG A 44 9.61 -13.96 -4.03
CA ARG A 44 10.23 -14.78 -5.08
C ARG A 44 9.69 -14.39 -6.45
N GLU A 45 8.41 -14.05 -6.53
CA GLU A 45 7.80 -13.56 -7.77
C GLU A 45 8.24 -12.13 -8.08
N LEU A 46 8.30 -11.27 -7.06
CA LEU A 46 8.75 -9.88 -7.18
C LEU A 46 10.10 -9.76 -7.89
N VAL A 47 11.06 -10.63 -7.58
CA VAL A 47 12.41 -10.58 -8.20
C VAL A 47 12.45 -11.08 -9.65
N GLN A 48 11.39 -11.75 -10.11
CA GLN A 48 11.26 -12.22 -11.50
C GLN A 48 10.50 -11.22 -12.38
N GLN A 49 9.68 -10.36 -11.79
CA GLN A 49 8.89 -9.35 -12.50
C GLN A 49 9.75 -8.28 -13.21
N ASP A 50 9.19 -7.64 -14.22
CA ASP A 50 9.60 -6.30 -14.68
C ASP A 50 8.47 -5.30 -14.38
N TRP A 51 8.80 -4.00 -14.35
CA TRP A 51 7.79 -2.97 -14.16
C TRP A 51 6.70 -3.04 -15.25
N GLU A 52 7.06 -3.07 -16.53
CA GLU A 52 6.09 -3.08 -17.63
C GLU A 52 5.75 -4.49 -18.12
N GLY A 53 6.51 -5.50 -17.69
CA GLY A 53 6.51 -6.82 -18.29
C GLY A 53 7.45 -6.88 -19.48
N ILE A 54 7.93 -8.08 -19.80
CA ILE A 54 8.75 -8.34 -20.98
C ILE A 54 8.18 -9.57 -21.65
N ASP A 55 7.76 -9.41 -22.89
CA ASP A 55 7.23 -10.49 -23.72
C ASP A 55 8.15 -10.71 -24.93
N ALA A 56 8.23 -11.95 -25.41
CA ALA A 56 8.84 -12.28 -26.69
C ALA A 56 7.94 -11.84 -27.85
N GLU A 57 8.50 -11.81 -29.07
CA GLU A 57 7.74 -11.44 -30.29
C GLU A 57 6.51 -12.34 -30.53
N ASP A 58 6.57 -13.60 -30.07
CA ASP A 58 5.46 -14.56 -30.18
C ASP A 58 4.42 -14.45 -29.05
N GLY A 59 4.56 -13.47 -28.15
CA GLY A 59 3.69 -13.24 -27.00
C GLY A 59 4.01 -14.08 -25.77
N THR A 60 5.09 -14.86 -25.77
CA THR A 60 5.54 -15.59 -24.58
C THR A 60 6.03 -14.61 -23.50
N VAL A 61 5.46 -14.67 -22.30
CA VAL A 61 5.90 -13.84 -21.17
C VAL A 61 7.29 -14.27 -20.70
N ILE A 62 8.29 -13.40 -20.88
CA ILE A 62 9.66 -13.58 -20.38
C ILE A 62 9.76 -13.11 -18.93
N ARG A 63 9.19 -11.94 -18.63
CA ARG A 63 9.05 -11.43 -17.27
C ARG A 63 7.64 -10.91 -17.06
N PRO A 64 6.92 -11.37 -16.02
CA PRO A 64 5.60 -10.85 -15.72
C PRO A 64 5.69 -9.36 -15.34
N ARG A 65 4.62 -8.63 -15.63
CA ARG A 65 4.45 -7.24 -15.21
C ARG A 65 4.27 -7.15 -13.69
N SER A 66 4.55 -5.98 -13.12
CA SER A 66 4.35 -5.71 -11.70
C SER A 66 2.86 -5.69 -11.32
N ASP A 67 2.46 -6.56 -10.38
CA ASP A 67 1.09 -6.62 -9.84
C ASP A 67 0.68 -5.30 -9.14
N LEU A 68 1.66 -4.57 -8.61
CA LEU A 68 1.41 -3.29 -7.94
C LEU A 68 0.76 -2.27 -8.90
N ILE A 69 1.04 -2.34 -10.20
CA ILE A 69 0.46 -1.39 -11.15
C ILE A 69 -1.05 -1.50 -11.19
N ASP A 70 -1.60 -2.72 -11.15
CA ASP A 70 -3.03 -2.95 -11.24
C ASP A 70 -3.79 -2.38 -10.03
N HIS A 71 -3.14 -2.38 -8.87
CA HIS A 71 -3.66 -1.76 -7.64
C HIS A 71 -3.59 -0.23 -7.62
N LEU A 72 -2.77 0.37 -8.48
CA LEU A 72 -2.51 1.80 -8.51
C LEU A 72 -3.24 2.55 -9.63
N GLN A 73 -3.85 1.84 -10.59
CA GLN A 73 -4.48 2.45 -11.76
C GLN A 73 -5.53 3.49 -11.38
N ARG A 74 -6.39 3.15 -10.41
CA ARG A 74 -7.40 4.05 -9.89
C ARG A 74 -7.86 3.63 -8.52
N ILE A 75 -7.74 4.52 -7.54
CA ILE A 75 -8.15 4.27 -6.16
C ILE A 75 -9.23 5.26 -5.76
N LEU A 76 -10.35 4.77 -5.22
CA LEU A 76 -11.31 5.56 -4.47
C LEU A 76 -10.94 5.52 -2.99
N PHE A 77 -10.52 6.65 -2.44
CA PHE A 77 -10.31 6.82 -1.02
C PHE A 77 -11.60 7.24 -0.32
N VAL A 78 -12.09 6.41 0.58
CA VAL A 78 -13.21 6.69 1.48
C VAL A 78 -12.67 7.16 2.81
N THR A 79 -12.86 8.44 3.14
CA THR A 79 -12.25 9.04 4.33
C THR A 79 -13.16 8.96 5.54
N THR A 80 -12.57 8.77 6.71
CA THR A 80 -13.25 8.85 8.01
C THR A 80 -12.38 9.62 9.00
N TYR A 81 -12.99 10.33 9.95
CA TYR A 81 -12.28 11.13 10.93
C TYR A 81 -12.58 10.72 12.36
N SER A 82 -11.57 10.85 13.23
CA SER A 82 -11.77 10.90 14.68
C SER A 82 -10.61 11.62 15.39
N PRO A 83 -10.78 12.02 16.66
CA PRO A 83 -9.71 12.58 17.47
C PRO A 83 -8.55 11.60 17.70
N LYS A 84 -8.84 10.31 17.89
CA LYS A 84 -7.84 9.26 18.19
C LYS A 84 -7.95 8.07 17.26
N GLY A 85 -6.80 7.48 16.91
CA GLY A 85 -6.73 6.35 15.98
C GLY A 85 -7.40 5.06 16.50
N ASN A 86 -7.60 4.94 17.80
CA ASN A 86 -8.29 3.80 18.42
C ASN A 86 -9.79 4.04 18.65
N ASP A 87 -10.36 5.15 18.16
CA ASP A 87 -11.80 5.38 18.27
C ASP A 87 -12.58 4.33 17.46
N PRO A 88 -13.69 3.81 18.02
CA PRO A 88 -14.48 2.75 17.39
C PRO A 88 -15.08 3.26 16.08
N GLN A 89 -15.26 2.36 15.10
CA GLN A 89 -15.77 2.71 13.77
C GLN A 89 -17.11 3.46 13.82
N ALA A 90 -18.00 3.10 14.74
CA ALA A 90 -19.29 3.76 14.95
C ALA A 90 -19.17 5.22 15.40
N GLY A 91 -18.06 5.62 16.02
CA GLY A 91 -17.78 6.99 16.44
C GLY A 91 -17.03 7.83 15.40
N ARG A 92 -16.69 7.27 14.24
CA ARG A 92 -15.95 7.97 13.19
C ARG A 92 -16.91 8.75 12.30
N ARG A 93 -16.54 9.99 11.96
CA ARG A 93 -17.30 10.83 11.02
C ARG A 93 -16.89 10.51 9.59
N LEU A 94 -17.85 10.27 8.70
CA LEU A 94 -17.56 10.09 7.27
C LEU A 94 -17.09 11.41 6.66
N GLY A 95 -16.04 11.37 5.86
CA GLY A 95 -15.48 12.51 5.16
C GLY A 95 -15.72 12.52 3.66
N ARG A 96 -15.17 13.56 3.02
CA ARG A 96 -15.16 13.66 1.56
C ARG A 96 -14.28 12.56 0.98
N SER A 97 -14.90 11.69 0.18
CA SER A 97 -14.19 10.68 -0.60
C SER A 97 -13.62 11.29 -1.87
N PHE A 98 -12.50 10.77 -2.36
CA PHE A 98 -11.85 11.27 -3.58
C PHE A 98 -11.18 10.15 -4.36
N PHE A 99 -11.08 10.33 -5.68
CA PHE A 99 -10.31 9.44 -6.53
C PHE A 99 -8.86 9.88 -6.59
N TRP A 100 -7.95 8.92 -6.69
CA TRP A 100 -6.55 9.15 -6.99
C TRP A 100 -6.09 8.19 -8.09
N THR A 101 -5.38 8.75 -9.05
CA THR A 101 -4.57 8.03 -10.04
C THR A 101 -3.21 8.72 -10.03
N PRO A 102 -2.09 7.96 -10.03
CA PRO A 102 -0.78 8.58 -10.01
C PRO A 102 -0.57 9.51 -11.22
N SER A 103 -0.03 10.70 -10.98
CA SER A 103 0.47 11.56 -12.06
C SER A 103 1.70 10.93 -12.73
N GLN A 104 2.14 11.48 -13.88
CA GLN A 104 3.35 10.99 -14.56
C GLN A 104 4.59 10.99 -13.64
N ASP A 105 4.80 12.04 -12.86
CA ASP A 105 5.92 12.14 -11.91
C ASP A 105 5.77 11.15 -10.74
N GLN A 106 4.54 10.94 -10.27
CA GLN A 106 4.26 9.94 -9.24
C GLN A 106 4.55 8.54 -9.77
N TRP A 107 4.14 8.21 -11.01
CA TRP A 107 4.46 6.94 -11.66
C TRP A 107 5.97 6.73 -11.80
N ALA A 108 6.72 7.75 -12.24
CA ALA A 108 8.17 7.67 -12.35
C ALA A 108 8.82 7.38 -10.98
N THR A 109 8.34 8.05 -9.93
CA THR A 109 8.82 7.85 -8.56
C THR A 109 8.48 6.46 -8.03
N ILE A 110 7.24 6.02 -8.19
CA ILE A 110 6.78 4.68 -7.79
C ILE A 110 7.60 3.60 -8.50
N ARG A 111 7.82 3.73 -9.81
CA ARG A 111 8.66 2.79 -10.58
C ARG A 111 10.09 2.73 -10.03
N SER A 112 10.68 3.89 -9.71
CA SER A 112 12.02 3.96 -9.14
C SER A 112 12.10 3.27 -7.78
N GLU A 113 11.15 3.53 -6.88
CA GLU A 113 11.08 2.92 -5.56
C GLU A 113 10.78 1.43 -5.63
N TRP A 114 9.88 1.01 -6.51
CA TRP A 114 9.59 -0.41 -6.74
C TRP A 114 10.83 -1.17 -7.19
N ARG A 115 11.60 -0.61 -8.15
CA ARG A 115 12.87 -1.21 -8.61
C ARG A 115 13.91 -1.28 -7.49
N GLN A 116 13.99 -0.24 -6.66
CA GLN A 116 14.85 -0.26 -5.47
C GLN A 116 14.47 -1.42 -4.55
N PHE A 117 13.19 -1.58 -4.21
CA PHE A 117 12.75 -2.67 -3.34
C PHE A 117 12.94 -4.05 -3.98
N GLN A 118 12.70 -4.20 -5.28
CA GLN A 118 12.99 -5.42 -6.02
C GLN A 118 14.47 -5.81 -5.88
N GLN A 119 15.38 -4.85 -6.07
CA GLN A 119 16.81 -5.07 -5.89
C GLN A 119 17.16 -5.43 -4.44
N GLU A 120 16.63 -4.71 -3.46
CA GLU A 120 16.90 -4.99 -2.05
C GLU A 120 16.44 -6.39 -1.63
N VAL A 121 15.30 -6.85 -2.15
CA VAL A 121 14.79 -8.20 -1.94
C VAL A 121 15.69 -9.24 -2.61
N ALA A 122 16.13 -9.00 -3.85
CA ALA A 122 17.07 -9.86 -4.55
C ALA A 122 18.42 -9.98 -3.81
N GLU A 123 18.88 -8.90 -3.18
CA GLU A 123 20.08 -8.87 -2.32
C GLU A 123 19.87 -9.49 -0.92
N GLY A 124 18.65 -9.93 -0.60
CA GLY A 124 18.37 -10.62 0.65
C GLY A 124 18.28 -9.70 1.86
N ARG A 125 17.73 -8.49 1.68
CA ARG A 125 17.55 -7.49 2.74
C ARG A 125 16.23 -7.60 3.50
N ALA A 126 15.29 -8.40 3.01
CA ALA A 126 13.96 -8.61 3.61
C ALA A 126 13.95 -9.26 5.02
N PRO A 127 14.86 -10.20 5.37
CA PRO A 127 14.85 -10.81 6.69
C PRO A 127 15.06 -9.80 7.82
N TYR A 128 14.41 -10.07 8.94
CA TYR A 128 14.59 -9.30 10.16
C TYR A 128 15.77 -9.81 10.96
N ASP A 129 16.51 -8.90 11.58
CA ASP A 129 17.66 -9.17 12.43
C ASP A 129 17.30 -9.83 13.77
N ARG A 130 16.03 -9.76 14.17
CA ARG A 130 15.51 -10.23 15.46
C ARG A 130 14.15 -10.90 15.32
N PRO A 131 13.78 -11.79 16.26
CA PRO A 131 12.44 -12.37 16.34
C PRO A 131 11.36 -11.30 16.47
N TYR A 132 10.14 -11.63 16.03
CA TYR A 132 8.97 -10.77 16.20
C TYR A 132 8.75 -10.37 17.67
N GLY A 133 8.22 -9.18 17.91
CA GLY A 133 8.07 -8.62 19.27
C GLY A 133 9.35 -8.06 19.90
N SER A 134 10.54 -8.36 19.34
CA SER A 134 11.80 -7.82 19.86
C SER A 134 11.90 -6.30 19.73
N ARG A 135 12.29 -5.63 20.82
CA ARG A 135 12.60 -4.19 20.77
C ARG A 135 13.71 -3.94 19.75
N ARG A 136 13.54 -2.91 18.92
CA ARG A 136 14.45 -2.53 17.83
C ARG A 136 14.62 -3.60 16.74
N ARG A 137 13.69 -4.53 16.57
CA ARG A 137 13.64 -5.41 15.38
C ARG A 137 13.65 -4.56 14.10
N ARG A 138 14.53 -4.88 13.15
CA ARG A 138 14.69 -4.19 11.85
C ARG A 138 14.98 -5.20 10.75
N ASN A 139 14.45 -4.94 9.55
CA ASN A 139 14.99 -5.52 8.33
C ASN A 139 15.91 -4.49 7.68
N ARG A 140 16.53 -4.86 6.56
CA ARG A 140 17.47 -3.99 5.83
C ARG A 140 16.83 -3.34 4.60
N LEU A 141 15.50 -3.42 4.48
CA LEU A 141 14.75 -2.72 3.44
C LEU A 141 14.74 -1.22 3.71
N THR A 142 14.70 -0.42 2.65
CA THR A 142 14.63 1.04 2.77
C THR A 142 13.36 1.46 3.54
N PRO A 143 13.49 2.22 4.64
CA PRO A 143 12.34 2.63 5.44
C PRO A 143 11.53 3.73 4.74
N ALA A 144 10.24 3.84 5.08
CA ALA A 144 9.33 4.87 4.55
C ALA A 144 9.85 6.32 4.70
N SER A 145 10.71 6.59 5.68
CA SER A 145 11.33 7.91 5.87
C SER A 145 12.33 8.29 4.78
N ARG A 146 12.77 7.32 3.96
CA ARG A 146 13.74 7.48 2.86
C ARG A 146 13.11 7.29 1.47
N THR A 147 11.80 7.07 1.42
CA THR A 147 11.03 7.05 0.18
C THR A 147 10.01 8.19 0.17
N GLN A 148 9.48 8.48 -1.01
CA GLN A 148 8.53 9.54 -1.29
C GLN A 148 7.11 9.03 -1.38
N VAL A 149 6.85 7.91 -2.10
CA VAL A 149 5.48 7.46 -2.40
C VAL A 149 5.17 6.12 -1.75
N ILE A 150 5.98 5.09 -1.99
CA ILE A 150 5.77 3.72 -1.49
C ILE A 150 6.89 3.24 -0.58
N HIS A 151 6.58 2.25 0.26
CA HIS A 151 7.57 1.44 0.97
C HIS A 151 7.10 -0.01 1.13
N MET A 152 8.04 -0.93 1.36
CA MET A 152 7.70 -2.28 1.83
C MET A 152 7.71 -2.35 3.36
N ARG A 153 6.68 -2.95 3.95
CA ARG A 153 6.68 -3.37 5.36
C ARG A 153 5.84 -4.64 5.55
N PRO A 154 5.95 -5.31 6.72
CA PRO A 154 5.21 -6.52 7.00
C PRO A 154 3.70 -6.33 6.92
N HIS A 155 3.01 -7.35 6.42
CA HIS A 155 1.56 -7.50 6.42
C HIS A 155 1.18 -8.96 6.73
N GLY A 156 1.91 -9.56 7.68
CA GLY A 156 1.55 -10.86 8.25
C GLY A 156 0.58 -10.68 9.41
N ARG A 157 -0.32 -11.66 9.59
CA ARG A 157 -1.23 -11.71 10.75
C ARG A 157 -0.45 -11.69 12.07
N ASP A 158 0.66 -12.42 12.10
CA ASP A 158 1.56 -12.57 13.24
C ASP A 158 2.99 -12.87 12.76
N SER A 159 3.84 -13.32 13.68
CA SER A 159 5.22 -13.70 13.39
C SER A 159 5.35 -14.90 12.49
N ASP A 160 4.36 -15.80 12.50
CA ASP A 160 4.42 -17.13 11.92
C ASP A 160 3.83 -17.14 10.50
N ASP A 161 3.11 -16.07 10.15
CA ASP A 161 2.65 -15.75 8.81
C ASP A 161 3.84 -15.32 7.90
N GLN A 162 4.63 -16.32 7.53
CA GLN A 162 5.89 -16.20 6.80
C GLN A 162 5.84 -16.91 5.45
N TYR A 163 6.59 -16.38 4.48
CA TYR A 163 6.85 -17.01 3.20
C TYR A 163 8.36 -17.01 2.93
N PRO A 164 8.87 -17.95 2.11
CA PRO A 164 10.26 -17.95 1.73
C PRO A 164 10.59 -16.71 0.88
N ASP A 165 11.72 -16.07 1.16
CA ASP A 165 12.33 -15.08 0.28
C ASP A 165 13.06 -15.78 -0.91
N PRO A 166 13.62 -15.03 -1.87
CA PRO A 166 14.37 -15.63 -2.99
C PRO A 166 15.59 -16.48 -2.59
N HIS A 167 16.03 -16.41 -1.34
CA HIS A 167 17.15 -17.16 -0.78
C HIS A 167 16.69 -18.37 0.06
N GLY A 168 15.38 -18.66 0.08
CA GLY A 168 14.79 -19.75 0.85
C GLY A 168 14.66 -19.47 2.35
N ARG A 169 14.89 -18.23 2.81
CA ARG A 169 14.73 -17.87 4.23
C ARG A 169 13.27 -17.53 4.50
N GLN A 170 12.74 -18.03 5.61
CA GLN A 170 11.40 -17.65 6.03
C GLN A 170 11.38 -16.21 6.54
N VAL A 171 10.56 -15.37 5.93
CA VAL A 171 10.37 -13.97 6.30
C VAL A 171 8.89 -13.66 6.45
N THR A 172 8.54 -12.80 7.41
CA THR A 172 7.17 -12.30 7.54
C THR A 172 6.70 -11.73 6.21
N LYS A 173 5.49 -12.08 5.78
CA LYS A 173 4.88 -11.55 4.55
C LYS A 173 5.06 -10.04 4.46
N GLN A 174 5.52 -9.57 3.30
CA GLN A 174 5.69 -8.15 3.00
C GLN A 174 4.59 -7.71 2.03
N CYS A 175 4.24 -6.43 2.08
CA CYS A 175 3.54 -5.80 0.97
C CYS A 175 4.04 -4.37 0.75
N PHE A 176 3.63 -3.78 -0.37
CA PHE A 176 3.80 -2.36 -0.61
C PHE A 176 2.76 -1.55 0.17
N TRP A 177 3.15 -0.36 0.59
CA TRP A 177 2.31 0.59 1.29
C TRP A 177 2.52 1.98 0.70
N LEU A 178 1.46 2.78 0.61
CA LEU A 178 1.62 4.22 0.43
C LEU A 178 2.15 4.84 1.72
N ASN A 179 3.14 5.71 1.59
CA ASN A 179 3.70 6.48 2.69
C ASN A 179 2.61 7.37 3.32
N GLN A 180 2.51 7.39 4.65
CA GLN A 180 1.53 8.26 5.35
C GLN A 180 1.67 9.73 4.95
N ARG A 181 2.91 10.22 4.77
CA ARG A 181 3.17 11.59 4.31
C ARG A 181 2.65 11.85 2.89
N PHE A 182 2.75 10.86 2.00
CA PHE A 182 2.20 10.95 0.65
C PHE A 182 0.68 10.98 0.67
N VAL A 183 0.05 10.05 1.41
CA VAL A 183 -1.41 10.00 1.57
C VAL A 183 -1.94 11.29 2.20
N HIS A 184 -1.24 11.84 3.20
CA HIS A 184 -1.61 13.14 3.78
C HIS A 184 -1.59 14.27 2.74
N ARG A 185 -0.59 14.33 1.85
CA ARG A 185 -0.60 15.30 0.75
C ARG A 185 -1.81 15.13 -0.16
N LEU A 186 -2.14 13.90 -0.55
CA LEU A 186 -3.33 13.63 -1.37
C LEU A 186 -4.62 14.11 -0.69
N VAL A 187 -4.75 13.89 0.63
CA VAL A 187 -5.88 14.38 1.43
C VAL A 187 -5.98 15.91 1.38
N MET A 188 -4.85 16.62 1.51
CA MET A 188 -4.82 18.09 1.43
C MET A 188 -5.18 18.60 0.03
N GLU A 189 -4.59 18.01 -1.02
CA GLU A 189 -4.82 18.37 -2.43
C GLU A 189 -6.27 18.15 -2.87
N ASN A 190 -6.94 17.15 -2.32
CA ASN A 190 -8.33 16.81 -2.66
C ASN A 190 -9.36 17.44 -1.70
N HIS A 191 -8.93 18.38 -0.84
CA HIS A 191 -9.77 19.03 0.16
C HIS A 191 -10.59 18.04 1.00
N ALA A 192 -10.00 16.87 1.28
CA ALA A 192 -10.59 15.84 2.15
C ALA A 192 -10.21 16.11 3.61
N LEU A 193 -10.32 17.38 4.01
CA LEU A 193 -10.12 17.80 5.39
C LEU A 193 -11.39 17.57 6.21
N PRO A 194 -11.26 17.36 7.53
CA PRO A 194 -12.40 17.29 8.42
C PRO A 194 -13.19 18.61 8.35
N PRO A 195 -14.54 18.56 8.34
CA PRO A 195 -15.36 19.76 8.38
C PRO A 195 -15.03 20.56 9.65
N SER A 196 -14.92 21.88 9.51
CA SER A 196 -14.77 22.79 10.64
C SER A 196 -15.86 22.50 11.68
N ALA A 197 -15.51 22.52 12.97
CA ALA A 197 -16.51 22.45 14.03
C ALA A 197 -17.44 23.69 13.93
N GLY A 198 -18.55 23.56 13.19
CA GLY A 198 -19.45 24.67 12.87
C GLY A 198 -20.26 24.54 11.58
N GLU A 199 -20.01 23.53 10.73
CA GLU A 199 -20.86 23.18 9.57
C GLU A 199 -21.76 21.97 9.85
#